data_AF-A0AAF0ZW60-F1
#
_entry.id   AF-A0AAF0ZW60-F1
#
_cell.length_a   1.000
_cell.length_b   1.000
_cell.length_c   1.000
_cell.angle_alpha   90.00
_cell.angle_beta   90.00
_cell.angle_gamma   90.00
#
_symmetry.space_group_name_H-M   'P 1'
#
loop_
_entity.id
_entity.type
_entity.pdbx_description
1 polymer ?
#
loop_
_entity_poly.entity_id
_entity_poly.type
_entity_poly.pdbx_seq_one_letter_code
_entity_poly.pdbx_strand_id
1 'polypeptide(L)'
;MSPYQLVYGKSYHLHADLEHKAIWALKKLNLDWGVASSQRLNDMDELDEFHLKAYKRSALYKEKIKKYHDQKIEKREFVAGDLVLLFKSRLRFYPGKLKSKWTIPFRVTQVLL
;
A
#
# COMPACT_ATOMS: atom_id res chain seq x y z
N MET A 1 32.46 -27.28 -18.87
CA MET A 1 33.80 -26.71 -18.60
C MET A 1 33.66 -25.58 -17.61
N SER A 2 34.39 -25.61 -16.49
CA SER A 2 34.39 -24.52 -15.50
C SER A 2 35.20 -23.32 -16.04
N PRO A 3 34.81 -22.06 -15.75
CA PRO A 3 35.57 -20.87 -16.15
C PRO A 3 37.05 -20.92 -15.75
N TYR A 4 37.39 -21.56 -14.63
CA TYR A 4 38.78 -21.75 -14.20
C TYR A 4 39.58 -22.62 -15.18
N GLN A 5 38.99 -23.71 -15.66
CA GLN A 5 39.63 -24.63 -16.61
C GLN A 5 39.94 -23.96 -17.96
N LEU A 6 39.08 -23.04 -18.39
CA LEU A 6 39.28 -22.24 -19.60
C LEU A 6 40.46 -21.27 -19.48
N VAL A 7 40.67 -20.70 -18.29
CA VAL A 7 41.74 -19.71 -18.05
C VAL A 7 43.08 -20.38 -17.74
N TYR A 8 43.08 -21.47 -16.96
CA TYR A 8 44.31 -22.07 -16.43
C TYR A 8 44.65 -23.45 -17.03
N GLY A 9 43.81 -24.00 -17.90
CA GLY A 9 44.08 -25.25 -18.63
C GLY A 9 44.13 -26.53 -17.76
N LYS A 10 43.85 -26.45 -16.45
CA LYS A 10 43.85 -27.59 -15.51
C LYS A 10 42.48 -27.76 -14.83
N SER A 11 42.09 -29.01 -14.57
CA SER A 11 40.90 -29.32 -13.74
C SER A 11 41.06 -28.75 -12.34
N TYR A 12 40.07 -27.99 -11.90
CA TYR A 12 40.06 -27.44 -10.55
C TYR A 12 39.64 -28.54 -9.56
N HIS A 13 40.57 -28.96 -8.71
CA HIS A 13 40.27 -29.80 -7.56
C HIS A 13 40.07 -28.87 -6.36
N LEU A 14 38.83 -28.49 -6.08
CA LEU A 14 38.52 -27.73 -4.87
C LEU A 14 38.93 -28.61 -3.68
N HIS A 15 39.91 -28.16 -2.89
CA HIS A 15 40.37 -28.91 -1.73
C HIS A 15 39.21 -29.10 -0.76
N ALA A 16 38.93 -30.34 -0.35
CA ALA A 16 37.87 -30.68 0.60
C ALA A 16 37.95 -29.84 1.90
N ASP A 17 39.15 -29.38 2.27
CA ASP A 17 39.38 -28.50 3.41
C ASP A 17 38.66 -27.15 3.30
N LEU A 18 38.54 -26.58 2.09
CA LEU A 18 37.84 -25.32 1.87
C LEU A 18 36.32 -25.50 2.00
N GLU A 19 35.79 -26.57 1.42
CA GLU A 19 34.37 -26.93 1.57
C GLU A 19 34.04 -27.23 3.03
N HIS A 20 34.88 -28.02 3.71
CA HIS A 20 34.70 -28.35 5.11
C HIS A 20 34.76 -27.10 6.00
N LYS A 21 35.68 -26.16 5.76
CA LYS A 21 35.73 -24.87 6.47
C LYS A 21 34.46 -24.04 6.25
N ALA A 22 33.92 -24.02 5.04
CA ALA A 22 32.66 -23.31 4.74
C ALA A 22 31.47 -23.96 5.45
N ILE A 23 31.37 -25.29 5.44
CA ILE A 23 30.34 -26.05 6.17
C ILE A 23 30.47 -25.82 7.68
N TRP A 24 31.69 -25.78 8.21
CA TRP A 24 31.93 -25.53 9.63
C TRP A 24 31.60 -24.10 10.04
N ALA A 25 31.86 -23.11 9.18
CA ALA A 25 31.42 -21.75 9.38
C ALA A 25 29.88 -21.65 9.39
N LEU A 26 29.20 -22.33 8.47
CA LEU A 26 27.73 -22.39 8.43
C LEU A 26 27.16 -23.04 9.71
N LYS A 27 27.78 -24.13 10.16
CA LYS A 27 27.41 -24.82 11.41
C LYS A 27 27.68 -23.94 12.64
N LYS A 28 28.79 -23.20 12.66
CA LYS A 28 29.12 -22.23 13.72
C LYS A 28 28.13 -21.06 13.77
N LEU A 29 27.58 -20.68 12.62
CA LEU A 29 26.54 -19.65 12.52
C LEU A 29 25.15 -20.16 12.93
N ASN A 30 24.96 -21.46 13.19
CA ASN A 30 23.69 -22.07 13.62
C ASN A 30 22.46 -21.53 12.86
N LEU A 31 22.62 -21.30 11.56
CA LEU A 31 21.55 -20.79 10.68
C LEU A 31 20.56 -21.93 10.42
N ASP A 32 19.61 -22.12 11.33
CA ASP A 32 18.44 -22.95 11.04
C ASP A 32 17.50 -22.18 10.11
N TRP A 33 17.71 -22.40 8.82
CA TRP A 33 16.92 -21.80 7.76
C TRP A 33 15.43 -22.09 7.89
N GLY A 34 15.05 -23.25 8.44
CA GLY A 34 13.65 -23.62 8.66
C GLY A 34 13.01 -22.76 9.74
N VAL A 35 13.66 -22.63 10.89
CA VAL A 35 13.19 -21.78 11.99
C VAL A 35 13.16 -20.31 11.57
N ALA A 36 14.20 -19.82 10.88
CA ALA A 36 14.24 -18.45 10.39
C ALA A 36 13.14 -18.17 9.35
N SER A 37 12.83 -19.14 8.49
CA SER A 37 11.74 -19.02 7.51
C SER A 37 10.38 -18.96 8.20
N SER A 38 10.13 -19.85 9.16
CA SER A 38 8.88 -19.87 9.92
C SER A 38 8.69 -18.60 10.74
N GLN A 39 9.75 -18.09 11.38
CA GLN A 39 9.69 -16.84 12.13
C GLN A 39 9.31 -15.67 11.23
N ARG A 40 9.92 -15.57 10.04
CA ARG A 40 9.59 -14.51 9.07
C ARG A 40 8.13 -14.57 8.62
N LEU A 41 7.58 -15.77 8.40
CA LEU A 41 6.17 -15.92 8.05
C LEU A 41 5.27 -15.45 9.18
N ASN A 42 5.55 -15.86 10.42
CA ASN A 42 4.80 -15.40 11.59
C ASN A 42 4.86 -13.87 11.75
N ASP A 43 6.04 -13.27 11.57
CA ASP A 43 6.22 -11.82 11.66
C ASP A 43 5.39 -11.10 10.59
N MET A 44 5.29 -11.65 9.37
CA MET A 44 4.45 -11.08 8.30
C MET A 44 2.96 -11.20 8.63
N ASP A 45 2.51 -12.34 9.12
CA ASP A 45 1.11 -12.56 9.52
C ASP A 45 0.69 -11.59 10.64
N GLU A 46 1.57 -11.35 11.62
CA GLU A 46 1.32 -10.40 12.70
C GLU A 46 1.19 -8.97 12.16
N LEU A 47 2.07 -8.56 11.24
CA LEU A 47 2.01 -7.25 10.59
C LEU A 47 0.71 -7.06 9.80
N ASP A 48 0.26 -8.08 9.07
CA ASP A 48 -0.99 -8.03 8.33
C ASP A 48 -2.21 -7.91 9.25
N GLU A 49 -2.20 -8.57 10.40
CA GLU A 49 -3.25 -8.40 11.40
C GLU A 49 -3.27 -6.95 11.96
N PHE A 50 -2.09 -6.38 12.26
CA PHE A 50 -1.98 -5.00 12.69
C PHE A 50 -2.51 -4.02 11.64
N HIS A 51 -2.16 -4.22 10.37
CA HIS A 51 -2.67 -3.41 9.26
C HIS A 51 -4.19 -3.51 9.15
N LEU A 52 -4.74 -4.71 9.20
CA LEU A 52 -6.18 -4.92 9.13
C LEU A 52 -6.90 -4.23 10.28
N LYS A 53 -6.36 -4.32 11.50
CA LYS A 53 -6.90 -3.65 12.68
C LYS A 53 -6.85 -2.12 12.54
N ALA A 54 -5.75 -1.57 12.03
CA ALA A 54 -5.61 -0.14 11.77
C ALA A 54 -6.62 0.34 10.72
N TYR A 55 -6.77 -0.39 9.60
CA TYR A 55 -7.75 -0.06 8.57
C TYR A 55 -9.18 -0.13 9.06
N LYS A 56 -9.55 -1.17 9.82
CA LYS A 56 -10.87 -1.27 10.45
C LYS A 56 -11.16 -0.07 11.36
N ARG A 57 -10.20 0.30 12.22
CA ARG A 57 -10.34 1.48 13.10
C ARG A 57 -10.48 2.78 12.31
N SER A 58 -9.68 2.97 11.26
CA SER A 58 -9.75 4.15 10.38
C SER A 58 -11.09 4.24 9.66
N ALA A 59 -11.59 3.12 9.13
CA ALA A 59 -12.88 3.05 8.44
C ALA A 59 -14.03 3.41 9.38
N LEU A 60 -14.06 2.83 10.58
CA LEU A 60 -15.09 3.13 11.59
C LEU A 60 -15.08 4.60 12.01
N TYR A 61 -13.90 5.19 12.18
CA TYR A 61 -13.76 6.61 12.51
C TYR A 61 -14.33 7.51 11.40
N LYS A 62 -13.94 7.26 10.14
CA LYS A 62 -14.46 8.00 8.97
C LYS A 62 -15.97 7.85 8.83
N GLU A 63 -16.50 6.65 9.08
CA GLU A 63 -17.94 6.39 9.02
C GLU A 63 -18.70 7.17 10.10
N LYS A 64 -18.21 7.17 11.36
CA LYS A 64 -18.82 7.96 12.45
C LYS A 64 -18.85 9.44 12.13
N ILE A 65 -17.73 9.98 11.63
CA ILE A 65 -17.63 11.39 11.24
C ILE A 65 -18.57 11.70 10.09
N LYS A 66 -18.62 10.84 9.06
CA LYS A 66 -19.55 11.00 7.95
C LYS A 66 -21.00 11.04 8.45
N LYS A 67 -21.41 10.11 9.31
CA LYS A 67 -22.76 10.10 9.91
C LYS A 67 -23.06 11.39 10.66
N TYR A 68 -22.12 11.87 11.48
CA TYR A 68 -22.27 13.13 12.20
C TYR A 68 -22.40 14.35 11.27
N HIS A 69 -21.59 14.41 10.21
CA HIS A 69 -21.69 15.47 9.21
C HIS A 69 -23.01 15.40 8.45
N ASP A 70 -23.38 14.23 7.94
CA ASP A 70 -24.61 14.02 7.17
C ASP A 70 -25.86 14.38 7.99
N GLN A 71 -25.87 14.11 9.29
CA GLN A 71 -26.94 14.54 10.21
C GLN A 71 -27.10 16.06 10.32
N LYS A 72 -26.03 16.82 10.08
CA LYS A 72 -26.03 18.29 10.14
C LYS A 72 -26.28 18.96 8.80
N ILE A 73 -26.33 18.20 7.71
CA ILE A 73 -26.62 18.75 6.39
C ILE A 73 -28.12 19.03 6.32
N GLU A 74 -28.47 20.31 6.25
CA GLU A 74 -29.83 20.73 5.95
C GLU A 74 -30.17 20.37 4.51
N LYS A 75 -31.29 19.65 4.32
CA LYS A 75 -31.81 19.37 2.99
C LYS A 75 -32.26 20.69 2.37
N ARG A 76 -31.69 21.02 1.22
CA ARG A 76 -32.12 22.14 0.40
C ARG A 76 -32.90 21.59 -0.78
N GLU A 77 -34.12 22.07 -0.94
CA GLU A 77 -34.88 21.88 -2.18
C GLU A 77 -34.46 22.97 -3.16
N PHE A 78 -34.29 22.58 -4.42
CA PHE A 78 -33.93 23.51 -5.49
C PHE A 78 -35.17 23.83 -6.31
N VAL A 79 -35.27 25.05 -6.80
CA VAL A 79 -36.31 25.49 -7.72
C VAL A 79 -35.66 25.85 -9.06
N ALA A 80 -36.40 25.65 -10.16
CA ALA A 80 -35.97 26.12 -11.46
C ALA A 80 -35.74 27.64 -11.42
N GLY A 81 -34.53 28.07 -11.76
CA GLY A 81 -34.08 29.44 -11.68
C GLY A 81 -32.98 29.70 -10.65
N ASP A 82 -32.79 28.81 -9.66
CA ASP A 82 -31.79 28.96 -8.61
C ASP A 82 -30.36 28.90 -9.14
N LEU A 83 -29.45 29.65 -8.50
CA LEU A 83 -28.02 29.60 -8.75
C LEU A 83 -27.33 28.64 -7.79
N VAL A 84 -26.71 27.59 -8.34
CA VAL A 84 -26.05 26.52 -7.58
C VAL A 84 -24.60 26.33 -8.03
N LEU A 85 -23.72 25.95 -7.10
CA LEU A 85 -22.34 25.61 -7.42
C LEU A 85 -22.21 24.10 -7.66
N LEU A 86 -21.58 23.72 -8.77
CA LEU A 86 -21.35 22.32 -9.09
C LEU A 86 -20.03 21.83 -8.47
N PHE A 87 -20.11 20.81 -7.61
CA PHE A 87 -18.95 20.15 -7.05
C PHE A 87 -18.33 19.14 -8.03
N LYS A 88 -17.04 19.30 -8.37
CA LYS A 88 -16.29 18.34 -9.18
C LYS A 88 -15.73 17.22 -8.29
N SER A 89 -16.42 16.07 -8.25
CA SER A 89 -15.97 14.88 -7.52
C SER A 89 -14.76 14.19 -8.16
N ARG A 90 -14.67 14.22 -9.50
CA ARG A 90 -13.61 13.59 -10.28
C ARG A 90 -12.38 14.49 -10.31
N LEU A 91 -11.47 14.26 -9.38
CA LEU A 91 -10.15 14.89 -9.39
C LEU A 91 -9.05 13.85 -9.28
N ARG A 92 -8.68 13.28 -10.42
CA ARG A 92 -7.32 12.79 -10.62
C ARG A 92 -6.48 14.03 -10.90
N PHE A 93 -5.77 14.51 -9.88
CA PHE A 93 -4.65 15.45 -9.94
C PHE A 93 -4.87 16.74 -10.76
N TYR A 94 -5.10 17.88 -10.09
CA TYR A 94 -4.76 19.17 -10.70
C TYR A 94 -3.23 19.36 -10.61
N PRO A 95 -2.49 19.48 -11.73
CA PRO A 95 -1.09 19.89 -11.70
C PRO A 95 -1.05 21.41 -11.56
N GLY A 96 -1.27 21.95 -10.36
CA GLY A 96 -1.26 23.39 -10.11
C GLY A 96 -2.04 23.80 -8.85
N LYS A 97 -1.45 24.70 -8.06
CA LYS A 97 -1.89 25.09 -6.71
C LYS A 97 -3.34 25.60 -6.63
N LEU A 98 -4.01 25.23 -5.54
CA LEU A 98 -5.19 25.87 -4.90
C LEU A 98 -6.39 26.25 -5.79
N LYS A 99 -6.78 25.43 -6.78
CA LYS A 99 -8.08 25.60 -7.44
C LYS A 99 -9.21 25.02 -6.58
N SER A 100 -10.32 25.75 -6.43
CA SER A 100 -11.52 25.25 -5.76
C SER A 100 -12.12 24.06 -6.52
N LYS A 101 -12.74 23.12 -5.80
CA LYS A 101 -13.50 22.01 -6.41
C LYS A 101 -14.90 22.45 -6.88
N TRP A 102 -15.33 23.62 -6.44
CA TRP A 102 -16.60 24.23 -6.82
C TRP A 102 -16.44 24.98 -8.12
N THR A 103 -17.28 24.64 -9.08
CA THR A 103 -17.32 25.30 -10.38
C THR A 103 -18.20 26.55 -10.28
N ILE A 104 -18.08 27.44 -11.28
CA ILE A 104 -18.88 28.65 -11.51
C ILE A 104 -20.38 28.40 -11.22
N PRO A 105 -21.16 29.41 -10.78
CA PRO A 105 -22.60 29.27 -10.59
C PRO A 105 -23.33 28.77 -11.85
N PHE A 106 -24.18 27.77 -11.67
CA PHE A 106 -25.09 27.24 -12.69
C PHE A 106 -26.52 27.61 -12.34
N ARG A 107 -27.34 27.84 -13.36
CA ARG A 107 -28.78 28.03 -13.19
C ARG A 107 -29.49 26.69 -13.31
N VAL A 108 -30.30 26.34 -12.32
CA VAL A 108 -31.16 25.15 -12.38
C VAL A 108 -32.24 25.38 -13.43
N THR A 109 -32.29 24.56 -14.49
CA THR A 109 -33.30 24.67 -15.55
C THR A 109 -34.55 23.85 -15.25
N GLN A 110 -34.36 22.64 -14.73
CA GLN A 110 -35.43 21.71 -14.41
C GLN A 110 -35.01 20.85 -13.21
N VAL A 111 -35.97 20.57 -12.33
CA VAL A 111 -35.80 19.64 -11.21
C VAL A 111 -36.64 18.41 -11.52
N LEU A 112 -35.99 17.25 -11.64
CA LEU A 112 -36.66 15.96 -11.79
C LEU A 112 -36.90 15.41 -10.38
N LEU A 113 -38.17 15.21 -10.04
CA LEU A 113 -38.61 14.58 -8.79
C LEU A 113 -38.52 13.06 -8.87
#